data_AF-A0A2I8F402-F1
#
_entry.id   AF-A0A2I8F402-F1
#
_cell.length_a   1.000
_cell.length_b   1.000
_cell.length_c   1.000
_cell.angle_alpha   90.00
_cell.angle_beta   90.00
_cell.angle_gamma   90.00
#
_symmetry.space_group_name_H-M   'P 1'
#
loop_
_entity.id
_entity.type
_entity.pdbx_description
1 polymer ?
#
loop_
_entity_poly.entity_id
_entity_poly.type
_entity_poly.pdbx_seq_one_letter_code
_entity_poly.pdbx_strand_id
1 'polypeptide(L)'
;MENASPTGKPYDVSLSFAGEDRPYVELVAGHLKTRGIRVFYDAFEDVELWGKDLTERLAQIYESESELVVIFISDAYKQKAWTTHEKRHALSAALRSRREYILPVRFDDTKLDGLSTSVSYIDARKTPASVLAERLIKKLANLGIHTAGQQANKLAPVDFSNTVTVDARSFMNDPDALYEYSVSRFKNFDDFLKEIYFLIKTKVKPFRYGESWILRDESSRTIIKSSRMIYGNTWGREEPDTRPLRQAGINVGAILTLESVSNIG
;
A
#
# COMPACT_ATOMS: atom_id res chain seq x y z
N MET A 1 28.03 0.52 -1.61
CA MET A 1 28.09 0.51 -0.13
C MET A 1 26.66 0.55 0.35
N GLU A 2 26.29 -0.47 1.11
CA GLU A 2 24.93 -0.76 1.57
C GLU A 2 24.51 0.28 2.62
N ASN A 3 23.36 0.93 2.42
CA ASN A 3 22.89 2.01 3.30
C ASN A 3 22.53 1.44 4.68
N ALA A 4 23.43 1.59 5.65
CA ALA A 4 23.14 1.32 7.06
C ALA A 4 22.17 2.38 7.61
N SER A 5 21.25 1.95 8.46
CA SER A 5 20.33 2.86 9.16
C SER A 5 21.09 3.76 10.15
N PRO A 6 20.57 4.95 10.50
CA PRO A 6 21.14 5.79 11.56
C PRO A 6 21.25 5.09 12.92
N THR A 7 20.49 4.01 13.11
CA THR A 7 20.27 3.26 14.36
C THR A 7 20.87 1.85 14.34
N GLY A 8 21.50 1.42 13.23
CA GLY A 8 22.06 0.08 13.03
C GLY A 8 21.05 -1.04 12.77
N LYS A 9 19.73 -0.77 12.73
CA LYS A 9 18.71 -1.79 12.47
C LYS A 9 18.58 -2.14 10.99
N PRO A 10 18.29 -3.41 10.63
CA PRO A 10 18.15 -3.82 9.23
C PRO A 10 16.91 -3.22 8.55
N TYR A 11 15.84 -2.94 9.30
CA TYR A 11 14.59 -2.42 8.73
C TYR A 11 14.20 -1.07 9.31
N ASP A 12 13.78 -0.17 8.42
CA ASP A 12 13.14 1.10 8.80
C ASP A 12 11.67 0.85 9.18
N VAL A 13 10.99 -0.02 8.44
CA VAL A 13 9.58 -0.35 8.69
C VAL A 13 9.35 -1.84 8.54
N SER A 14 8.61 -2.43 9.48
CA SER A 14 8.07 -3.78 9.36
C SER A 14 6.56 -3.76 9.19
N LEU A 15 6.05 -4.54 8.24
CA LEU A 15 4.63 -4.63 7.91
C LEU A 15 4.07 -5.96 8.40
N SER A 16 3.17 -5.92 9.38
CA SER A 16 2.52 -7.09 9.98
C SER A 16 1.06 -7.17 9.52
N PHE A 17 0.70 -8.22 8.78
CA PHE A 17 -0.61 -8.34 8.12
C PHE A 17 -1.03 -9.79 7.91
N ALA A 18 -2.30 -10.03 7.57
CA ALA A 18 -2.80 -11.35 7.17
C ALA A 18 -2.62 -11.55 5.67
N GLY A 19 -2.46 -12.79 5.21
CA GLY A 19 -2.30 -13.07 3.78
C GLY A 19 -3.43 -12.50 2.90
N GLU A 20 -4.64 -12.37 3.44
CA GLU A 20 -5.80 -11.75 2.79
C GLU A 20 -5.63 -10.25 2.51
N ASP A 21 -4.88 -9.56 3.36
CA ASP A 21 -4.63 -8.13 3.25
C ASP A 21 -3.45 -7.81 2.31
N ARG A 22 -2.77 -8.85 1.82
CA ARG A 22 -1.56 -8.79 0.99
C ARG A 22 -1.67 -7.79 -0.16
N PRO A 23 -2.74 -7.76 -0.97
CA PRO A 23 -2.80 -6.85 -2.12
C PRO A 23 -2.65 -5.36 -1.76
N TYR A 24 -3.18 -4.92 -0.61
CA TYR A 24 -3.02 -3.53 -0.17
C TYR A 24 -1.63 -3.31 0.46
N VAL A 25 -1.16 -4.25 1.28
CA VAL A 25 0.12 -4.11 1.98
C VAL A 25 1.30 -4.17 1.02
N GLU A 26 1.21 -4.95 -0.05
CA GLU A 26 2.21 -5.00 -1.12
C GLU A 26 2.38 -3.65 -1.81
N LEU A 27 1.28 -2.95 -2.09
CA LEU A 27 1.34 -1.59 -2.64
C LEU A 27 2.06 -0.66 -1.66
N VAL A 28 1.69 -0.66 -0.38
CA VAL A 28 2.37 0.14 0.64
C VAL A 28 3.87 -0.18 0.68
N ALA A 29 4.24 -1.46 0.66
CA ALA A 29 5.64 -1.90 0.65
C ALA A 29 6.40 -1.41 -0.59
N GLY A 30 5.80 -1.54 -1.77
CA GLY A 30 6.37 -1.04 -3.03
C GLY A 30 6.58 0.48 -2.98
N HIS A 31 5.60 1.21 -2.48
CA HIS A 31 5.66 2.66 -2.31
C HIS A 31 6.77 3.13 -1.38
N LEU A 32 6.98 2.42 -0.28
CA LEU A 32 8.10 2.66 0.64
C LEU A 32 9.45 2.33 -0.02
N LYS A 33 9.56 1.16 -0.69
CA LYS A 33 10.79 0.72 -1.36
C LYS A 33 11.24 1.67 -2.46
N THR A 34 10.32 2.17 -3.29
CA THR A 34 10.66 3.16 -4.35
C THR A 34 11.26 4.46 -3.80
N ARG A 35 11.05 4.75 -2.50
CA ARG A 35 11.64 5.90 -1.80
C ARG A 35 12.90 5.54 -1.02
N GLY A 36 13.42 4.33 -1.17
CA GLY A 36 14.64 3.86 -0.53
C GLY A 36 14.46 3.46 0.94
N ILE A 37 13.23 3.22 1.40
CA ILE A 37 12.94 2.70 2.74
C ILE A 37 13.20 1.19 2.76
N ARG A 38 13.90 0.70 3.79
CA ARG A 38 14.15 -0.73 4.01
C ARG A 38 12.96 -1.33 4.74
N VAL A 39 12.18 -2.14 4.02
CA VAL A 39 10.90 -2.68 4.49
C VAL A 39 11.01 -4.18 4.73
N PHE A 40 10.67 -4.63 5.94
CA PHE A 40 10.35 -6.03 6.18
C PHE A 40 8.91 -6.32 5.74
N TYR A 41 8.77 -7.25 4.80
CA TYR A 41 7.48 -7.74 4.27
C TYR A 41 7.63 -9.22 3.93
N ASP A 42 6.76 -10.04 4.52
CA ASP A 42 6.90 -11.50 4.61
C ASP A 42 7.14 -12.21 3.26
N ALA A 43 6.50 -11.77 2.17
CA ALA A 43 6.62 -12.38 0.85
C ALA A 43 7.97 -12.14 0.18
N PHE A 44 8.84 -11.30 0.75
CA PHE A 44 10.21 -11.15 0.25
C PHE A 44 11.20 -12.07 0.98
N GLU A 45 10.76 -12.79 2.01
CA GLU A 45 11.63 -13.53 2.94
C GLU A 45 11.25 -15.02 3.07
N ASP A 46 10.58 -15.61 2.07
CA ASP A 46 10.15 -17.02 2.09
C ASP A 46 11.33 -17.99 2.35
N VAL A 47 12.53 -17.66 1.85
CA VAL A 47 13.74 -18.46 2.07
C VAL A 47 14.32 -18.24 3.48
N GLU A 48 14.29 -17.02 3.99
CA GLU A 48 14.82 -16.70 5.32
C GLU A 48 13.93 -17.20 6.46
N LEU A 49 12.63 -17.28 6.24
CA LEU A 49 11.65 -17.75 7.22
C LEU A 49 11.46 -19.28 7.18
N TRP A 50 11.96 -19.96 6.14
CA TRP A 50 11.86 -21.41 6.02
C TRP A 50 12.59 -22.11 7.18
N GLY A 51 11.83 -22.83 8.01
CA GLY A 51 12.36 -23.68 9.08
C GLY A 51 12.65 -22.92 10.39
N LYS A 52 12.40 -21.61 10.43
CA LYS A 52 12.48 -20.81 11.66
C LYS A 52 11.16 -20.84 12.42
N ASP A 53 11.23 -20.67 13.74
CA ASP A 53 10.05 -20.34 14.53
C ASP A 53 9.59 -18.92 14.15
N LEU A 54 8.46 -18.84 13.44
CA LEU A 54 7.90 -17.59 12.97
C LEU A 54 7.53 -16.65 14.13
N THR A 55 7.16 -17.19 15.30
CA THR A 55 6.80 -16.39 16.47
C THR A 55 8.04 -15.69 17.02
N GLU A 56 9.13 -16.44 17.22
CA GLU A 56 10.37 -15.88 17.76
C GLU A 56 10.99 -14.87 16.79
N ARG A 57 11.04 -15.20 15.51
CA ARG A 57 11.59 -14.30 14.48
C ARG A 57 10.79 -13.00 14.39
N LEU A 58 9.46 -13.05 14.37
CA LEU A 58 8.63 -11.84 14.32
C LEU A 58 8.78 -11.01 15.60
N ALA A 59 8.92 -11.64 16.77
CA ALA A 59 9.19 -10.93 18.02
C ALA A 59 10.52 -10.16 17.97
N GLN A 60 11.59 -10.78 17.48
CA GLN A 60 12.89 -10.12 17.26
C GLN A 60 12.76 -8.95 16.29
N ILE A 61 12.05 -9.13 15.17
CA ILE A 61 11.86 -8.07 14.19
C ILE A 61 11.16 -6.86 14.81
N TYR A 62 10.13 -7.10 15.60
CA TYR A 62 9.33 -6.03 16.20
C TYR A 62 10.03 -5.37 17.38
N GLU A 63 10.82 -6.13 18.14
CA GLU A 63 11.51 -5.65 19.33
C GLU A 63 12.82 -4.94 19.02
N SER A 64 13.63 -5.40 18.06
CA SER A 64 15.02 -4.93 17.95
C SER A 64 15.49 -4.63 16.53
N GLU A 65 14.83 -5.13 15.49
CA GLU A 65 15.32 -4.98 14.10
C GLU A 65 14.52 -4.03 13.21
N SER A 66 13.41 -3.47 13.73
CA SER A 66 12.61 -2.47 13.01
C SER A 66 12.55 -1.15 13.77
N GLU A 67 12.56 -0.03 13.04
CA GLU A 67 12.30 1.29 13.63
C GLU A 67 10.83 1.55 13.88
N LEU A 68 9.99 1.18 12.92
CA LEU A 68 8.54 1.21 13.05
C LEU A 68 7.94 -0.16 12.76
N VAL A 69 6.88 -0.50 13.49
CA VAL A 69 6.06 -1.68 13.21
C VAL A 69 4.65 -1.21 12.86
N VAL A 70 4.24 -1.48 11.63
CA VAL A 70 2.87 -1.20 11.16
C VAL A 70 2.06 -2.48 11.29
N ILE A 71 0.99 -2.43 12.09
CA ILE A 71 0.09 -3.56 12.26
C ILE A 71 -1.17 -3.30 11.46
N PHE A 72 -1.38 -4.12 10.43
CA PHE A 72 -2.58 -4.13 9.62
C PHE A 72 -3.60 -5.07 10.26
N ILE A 73 -4.62 -4.47 10.85
CA ILE A 73 -5.64 -5.13 11.64
C ILE A 73 -6.85 -5.42 10.74
N SER A 74 -7.15 -6.71 10.65
CA SER A 74 -8.37 -7.26 10.05
C SER A 74 -8.86 -8.44 10.91
N ASP A 75 -10.08 -8.89 10.68
CA ASP A 75 -10.59 -10.13 11.30
C ASP A 75 -9.69 -11.33 10.96
N ALA A 76 -9.23 -11.43 9.71
CA ALA A 76 -8.29 -12.45 9.27
C ALA A 76 -6.96 -12.38 10.03
N TYR A 77 -6.43 -11.18 10.27
CA TYR A 77 -5.22 -10.98 11.07
C TYR A 77 -5.42 -11.48 12.50
N LYS A 78 -6.55 -11.13 13.12
CA LYS A 78 -6.87 -11.59 14.47
C LYS A 78 -6.93 -13.11 14.54
N GLN A 79 -7.54 -13.75 13.55
CA GLN A 79 -7.76 -15.20 13.53
C GLN A 79 -6.52 -16.03 13.17
N LYS A 80 -5.58 -15.49 12.38
CA LYS A 80 -4.44 -16.27 11.85
C LYS A 80 -3.08 -15.85 12.40
N ALA A 81 -2.88 -14.55 12.58
CA ALA A 81 -1.60 -14.02 13.05
C ALA A 81 -1.59 -13.83 14.58
N TRP A 82 -2.76 -13.54 15.19
CA TRP A 82 -2.90 -13.14 16.59
C TRP A 82 -3.46 -14.21 17.55
N THR A 83 -3.78 -15.41 17.07
CA THR A 83 -4.64 -16.37 17.78
C THR A 83 -3.98 -17.18 18.88
N THR A 84 -2.76 -17.68 18.70
CA THR A 84 -2.16 -18.59 19.69
C THR A 84 -1.77 -17.81 20.94
N HIS A 85 -2.18 -18.26 22.13
CA HIS A 85 -1.88 -17.57 23.39
C HIS A 85 -0.38 -17.29 23.58
N GLU A 86 0.49 -18.25 23.25
CA GLU A 86 1.94 -18.11 23.35
C GLU A 86 2.48 -17.04 22.38
N LYS A 87 2.09 -17.15 21.09
CA LYS A 87 2.42 -16.18 20.05
C LYS A 87 1.95 -14.77 20.41
N ARG A 88 0.72 -14.64 20.89
CA ARG A 88 0.13 -13.39 21.36
C ARG A 88 0.90 -12.81 22.55
N HIS A 89 1.33 -13.63 23.51
CA HIS A 89 2.06 -13.14 24.68
C HIS A 89 3.45 -12.61 24.31
N ALA A 90 4.21 -13.35 23.50
CA ALA A 90 5.53 -12.94 23.02
C ALA A 90 5.46 -11.66 22.18
N LEU A 91 4.58 -11.64 21.16
CA LEU A 91 4.37 -10.47 20.31
C LEU A 91 3.83 -9.27 21.11
N SER A 92 2.87 -9.47 22.01
CA SER A 92 2.35 -8.37 22.84
C SER A 92 3.40 -7.82 23.79
N ALA A 93 4.33 -8.64 24.29
CA ALA A 93 5.43 -8.17 25.14
C ALA A 93 6.41 -7.30 24.33
N ALA A 94 6.88 -7.80 23.19
CA ALA A 94 7.73 -7.06 22.25
C ALA A 94 7.07 -5.76 21.78
N LEU A 95 5.76 -5.78 21.54
CA LEU A 95 5.00 -4.61 21.13
C LEU A 95 4.81 -3.60 22.29
N ARG A 96 4.53 -4.06 23.51
CA ARG A 96 4.35 -3.16 24.67
C ARG A 96 5.62 -2.42 25.06
N SER A 97 6.80 -2.97 24.80
CA SER A 97 8.06 -2.27 25.09
C SER A 97 8.30 -1.08 24.16
N ARG A 98 7.63 -1.02 22.99
CA ARG A 98 7.81 0.04 21.97
C ARG A 98 6.51 0.77 21.57
N ARG A 99 5.65 1.12 22.52
CA ARG A 99 4.30 1.70 22.24
C ARG A 99 4.28 2.90 21.27
N GLU A 100 5.30 3.76 21.27
CA GLU A 100 5.35 4.94 20.38
C GLU A 100 5.64 4.56 18.90
N TYR A 101 6.18 3.37 18.67
CA TYR A 101 6.68 2.90 17.37
C TYR A 101 5.76 1.87 16.70
N ILE A 102 4.58 1.64 17.28
CA ILE A 102 3.53 0.80 16.69
C ILE A 102 2.50 1.68 16.02
N LEU A 103 2.24 1.42 14.74
CA LEU A 103 1.30 2.19 13.93
C LEU A 103 0.15 1.28 13.48
N PRO A 104 -1.01 1.34 14.15
CA PRO A 104 -2.17 0.54 13.77
C PRO A 104 -2.81 1.08 12.48
N VAL A 105 -3.09 0.17 11.55
CA VAL A 105 -3.85 0.41 10.34
C VAL A 105 -5.01 -0.57 10.32
N ARG A 106 -6.25 -0.11 10.20
CA ARG A 106 -7.44 -0.96 10.28
C ARG A 106 -8.10 -1.15 8.93
N PHE A 107 -8.36 -2.39 8.55
CA PHE A 107 -9.18 -2.75 7.39
C PHE A 107 -10.66 -2.90 7.75
N ASP A 108 -10.96 -3.15 9.02
CA ASP A 108 -12.30 -3.28 9.58
C ASP A 108 -12.32 -2.83 11.05
N ASP A 109 -13.42 -3.06 11.75
CA ASP A 109 -13.58 -2.63 13.15
C ASP A 109 -13.06 -3.66 14.17
N THR A 110 -12.21 -4.60 13.72
CA THR A 110 -11.59 -5.63 14.55
C THR A 110 -10.73 -5.01 15.65
N LYS A 111 -10.90 -5.56 16.86
CA LYS A 111 -10.11 -5.19 18.04
C LYS A 111 -9.11 -6.31 18.35
N LEU A 112 -7.84 -5.91 18.49
CA LEU A 112 -6.79 -6.80 18.97
C LEU A 112 -6.63 -6.68 20.48
N ASP A 113 -6.66 -7.82 21.15
CA ASP A 113 -6.42 -7.88 22.59
C ASP A 113 -4.96 -7.50 22.88
N GLY A 114 -4.72 -6.60 23.82
CA GLY A 114 -3.36 -6.16 24.20
C GLY A 114 -2.86 -4.90 23.50
N LEU A 115 -3.55 -4.44 22.44
CA LEU A 115 -3.36 -3.10 21.89
C LEU A 115 -4.29 -2.12 22.61
N SER A 116 -3.74 -1.05 23.19
CA SER A 116 -4.57 -0.06 23.89
C SER A 116 -5.57 0.59 22.94
N THR A 117 -6.82 0.71 23.38
CA THR A 117 -7.88 1.41 22.64
C THR A 117 -7.62 2.91 22.49
N SER A 118 -6.68 3.47 23.28
CA SER A 118 -6.26 4.87 23.22
C SER A 118 -5.23 5.16 22.13
N VAL A 119 -4.70 4.13 21.43
CA VAL A 119 -3.76 4.34 20.32
C VAL A 119 -4.52 4.75 19.07
N SER A 120 -4.14 5.89 18.48
CA SER A 120 -4.68 6.36 17.21
C SER A 120 -4.35 5.37 16.08
N TYR A 121 -5.27 5.19 15.14
CA TYR A 121 -5.12 4.29 13.99
C TYR A 121 -5.40 5.01 12.67
N ILE A 122 -4.90 4.47 11.57
CA ILE A 122 -5.30 4.86 10.22
C ILE A 122 -6.35 3.89 9.70
N ASP A 123 -7.44 4.40 9.14
CA ASP A 123 -8.46 3.57 8.48
C ASP A 123 -8.07 3.30 7.01
N ALA A 124 -7.67 2.07 6.70
CA ALA A 124 -7.29 1.64 5.36
C ALA A 124 -8.49 1.55 4.41
N ARG A 125 -9.73 1.61 4.89
CA ARG A 125 -10.92 1.70 4.02
C ARG A 125 -11.02 3.04 3.30
N LYS A 126 -10.38 4.08 3.86
CA LYS A 126 -10.42 5.47 3.40
C LYS A 126 -9.05 6.03 3.04
N THR A 127 -8.00 5.22 3.21
CA THR A 127 -6.63 5.66 2.97
C THR A 127 -6.08 4.85 1.81
N PRO A 128 -5.70 5.50 0.69
CA PRO A 128 -4.97 4.84 -0.38
C PRO A 128 -3.60 4.35 0.12
N ALA A 129 -3.10 3.25 -0.44
CA ALA A 129 -1.81 2.68 -0.05
C ALA A 129 -0.67 3.70 -0.19
N SER A 130 -0.73 4.52 -1.25
CA SER A 130 0.18 5.64 -1.47
C SER A 130 0.21 6.68 -0.36
N VAL A 131 -0.97 7.15 0.06
CA VAL A 131 -1.12 8.13 1.13
C VAL A 131 -0.62 7.56 2.46
N LEU A 132 -0.87 6.28 2.73
CA LEU A 132 -0.33 5.61 3.91
C LEU A 132 1.21 5.57 3.86
N ALA A 133 1.80 5.21 2.73
CA ALA A 133 3.26 5.19 2.58
C ALA A 133 3.89 6.58 2.83
N GLU A 134 3.31 7.65 2.29
CA GLU A 134 3.78 9.02 2.55
C GLU A 134 3.68 9.41 4.04
N ARG A 135 2.62 8.97 4.74
CA ARG A 135 2.49 9.19 6.19
C ARG A 135 3.57 8.43 6.97
N LEU A 136 3.90 7.20 6.57
CA LEU A 136 4.97 6.41 7.17
C LEU A 136 6.34 7.06 6.94
N ILE A 137 6.62 7.54 5.73
CA ILE A 137 7.85 8.27 5.40
C ILE A 137 8.00 9.52 6.28
N LYS A 138 6.92 10.31 6.43
CA LYS A 138 6.92 11.47 7.32
C LYS A 138 7.19 11.08 8.78
N LYS A 139 6.61 9.97 9.25
CA LYS A 139 6.86 9.47 10.61
C LYS A 139 8.32 9.07 10.82
N LEU A 140 8.93 8.39 9.84
CA LEU A 140 10.36 8.04 9.86
C LEU A 140 11.27 9.27 9.86
N ALA A 141 10.97 10.26 9.01
CA ALA A 141 11.73 11.50 8.96
C ALA A 141 11.69 12.26 10.29
N ASN A 142 10.55 12.28 10.97
CA ASN A 142 10.41 12.87 12.31
C ASN A 142 11.23 12.14 13.39
N LEU A 143 11.61 10.88 13.14
CA LEU A 143 12.50 10.10 14.00
C LEU A 143 13.98 10.24 13.60
N GLY A 144 14.30 11.13 12.66
CA GLY A 144 15.67 11.30 12.12
C GLY A 144 16.10 10.20 11.15
N ILE A 145 15.18 9.32 10.76
CA ILE A 145 15.43 8.27 9.75
C ILE A 145 15.11 8.86 8.39
N HIS A 146 16.14 9.36 7.73
CA HIS A 146 16.05 9.94 6.40
C HIS A 146 16.42 8.90 5.35
N THR A 147 15.70 8.93 4.23
CA THR A 147 16.10 8.13 3.06
C THR A 147 17.31 8.75 2.39
N ALA A 148 18.13 7.93 1.73
CA ALA A 148 19.24 8.41 0.91
C ALA A 148 18.80 9.45 -0.15
N GLY A 149 17.53 9.44 -0.56
CA GLY A 149 16.95 10.42 -1.48
C GLY A 149 16.58 11.77 -0.85
N GLN A 150 16.45 11.90 0.48
CA GLN A 150 16.04 13.17 1.11
C GLN A 150 17.18 14.18 1.30
N GLN A 151 18.44 13.74 1.39
CA GLN A 151 19.58 14.69 1.37
C GLN A 151 19.79 15.32 -0.02
N ALA A 152 19.40 14.64 -1.10
CA ALA A 152 19.44 15.20 -2.46
C ALA A 152 18.26 16.15 -2.77
N ASN A 153 17.13 16.02 -2.07
CA ASN A 153 15.87 16.69 -2.41
C ASN A 153 15.55 17.96 -1.61
N LYS A 154 16.50 18.57 -0.91
CA LYS A 154 16.22 19.86 -0.24
C LYS A 154 16.14 21.05 -1.20
N LEU A 155 16.42 20.88 -2.50
CA LEU A 155 16.37 21.96 -3.51
C LEU A 155 15.96 21.51 -4.94
N ALA A 156 15.41 20.31 -5.15
CA ALA A 156 14.90 19.94 -6.47
C ALA A 156 13.41 20.32 -6.57
N PRO A 157 12.98 21.10 -7.59
CA PRO A 157 11.57 21.25 -7.92
C PRO A 157 10.95 19.86 -8.09
N VAL A 158 9.73 19.67 -7.61
CA VAL A 158 8.93 18.50 -7.99
C VAL A 158 8.90 18.48 -9.51
N ASP A 159 9.54 17.48 -10.12
CA ASP A 159 9.54 17.34 -11.56
C ASP A 159 8.15 16.86 -11.98
N PHE A 160 7.26 17.81 -12.24
CA PHE A 160 5.90 17.59 -12.76
C PHE A 160 5.90 16.89 -14.14
N SER A 161 7.07 16.62 -14.72
CA SER A 161 7.22 15.98 -16.03
C SER A 161 7.15 14.46 -16.00
N ASN A 162 6.79 13.79 -14.89
CA ASN A 162 6.65 12.31 -14.86
C ASN A 162 5.44 11.81 -14.03
N THR A 163 4.36 12.58 -13.95
CA THR A 163 3.19 12.21 -13.16
C THR A 163 1.99 11.85 -14.04
N VAL A 164 1.02 11.15 -13.45
CA VAL A 164 -0.32 10.95 -13.97
C VAL A 164 -1.30 11.40 -12.90
N THR A 165 -2.33 12.14 -13.28
CA THR A 165 -3.38 12.60 -12.38
C THR A 165 -4.60 11.72 -12.53
N VAL A 166 -5.19 11.31 -11.41
CA VAL A 166 -6.48 10.61 -11.36
C VAL A 166 -7.50 11.50 -10.67
N ASP A 167 -8.47 11.95 -11.45
CA ASP A 167 -9.63 12.69 -10.97
C ASP A 167 -10.75 11.72 -10.59
N ALA A 168 -10.95 11.54 -9.28
CA ALA A 168 -12.00 10.72 -8.72
C ALA A 168 -13.10 11.56 -8.04
N ARG A 169 -13.09 12.89 -8.20
CA ARG A 169 -13.99 13.80 -7.45
C ARG A 169 -15.45 13.49 -7.65
N SER A 170 -15.87 13.38 -8.92
CA SER A 170 -17.24 13.03 -9.29
C SER A 170 -17.63 11.62 -8.85
N PHE A 171 -16.70 10.66 -8.96
CA PHE A 171 -16.97 9.26 -8.65
C PHE A 171 -17.11 9.01 -7.14
N MET A 172 -16.25 9.66 -6.34
CA MET A 172 -16.23 9.52 -4.89
C MET A 172 -17.20 10.46 -4.18
N ASN A 173 -17.74 11.46 -4.90
CA ASN A 173 -18.49 12.58 -4.34
C ASN A 173 -17.67 13.31 -3.25
N ASP A 174 -16.42 13.61 -3.58
CA ASP A 174 -15.43 14.20 -2.69
C ASP A 174 -14.60 15.24 -3.48
N PRO A 175 -14.69 16.55 -3.17
CA PRO A 175 -14.00 17.59 -3.94
C PRO A 175 -12.47 17.50 -3.82
N ASP A 176 -11.95 16.84 -2.80
CA ASP A 176 -10.51 16.67 -2.56
C ASP A 176 -9.95 15.37 -3.17
N ALA A 177 -10.79 14.56 -3.83
CA ALA A 177 -10.41 13.29 -4.45
C ALA A 177 -9.71 13.46 -5.81
N LEU A 178 -8.63 14.25 -5.81
CA LEU A 178 -7.72 14.44 -6.94
C LEU A 178 -6.33 13.91 -6.55
N TYR A 179 -5.86 12.89 -7.24
CA TYR A 179 -4.66 12.15 -6.84
C TYR A 179 -3.60 12.20 -7.93
N GLU A 180 -2.39 12.64 -7.57
CA GLU A 180 -1.25 12.67 -8.48
C GLU A 180 -0.26 11.55 -8.13
N TYR A 181 0.12 10.76 -9.13
CA TYR A 181 1.03 9.63 -8.97
C TYR A 181 2.23 9.77 -9.91
N SER A 182 3.43 9.43 -9.43
CA SER A 182 4.60 9.26 -10.31
C SER A 182 4.41 8.03 -11.19
N VAL A 183 4.53 8.15 -12.51
CA VAL A 183 4.34 7.03 -13.46
C VAL A 183 5.35 5.92 -13.19
N SER A 184 6.59 6.26 -12.82
CA SER A 184 7.67 5.32 -12.49
C SER A 184 7.39 4.42 -11.28
N ARG A 185 6.33 4.70 -10.51
CA ARG A 185 5.92 3.94 -9.33
C ARG A 185 5.28 2.60 -9.68
N PHE A 186 4.67 2.49 -10.86
CA PHE A 186 3.90 1.32 -11.27
C PHE A 186 4.72 0.50 -12.25
N LYS A 187 4.87 -0.80 -11.98
CA LYS A 187 5.63 -1.67 -12.89
C LYS A 187 4.85 -1.91 -14.18
N ASN A 188 3.52 -1.96 -14.07
CA ASN A 188 2.61 -2.25 -15.16
C ASN A 188 1.20 -1.67 -14.88
N PHE A 189 0.29 -1.86 -15.83
CA PHE A 189 -1.07 -1.35 -15.75
C PHE A 189 -1.89 -2.01 -14.64
N ASP A 190 -1.65 -3.28 -14.33
CA ASP A 190 -2.30 -3.96 -13.20
C ASP A 190 -1.97 -3.31 -11.85
N ASP A 191 -0.68 -3.01 -11.59
CA ASP A 191 -0.26 -2.29 -10.37
C ASP A 191 -0.98 -0.94 -10.24
N PHE A 192 -1.14 -0.23 -11.36
CA PHE A 192 -1.85 1.04 -11.40
C PHE A 192 -3.35 0.84 -11.11
N LEU A 193 -4.01 -0.09 -11.80
CA LEU A 193 -5.43 -0.40 -11.56
C LEU A 193 -5.69 -0.88 -10.14
N LYS A 194 -4.77 -1.61 -9.52
CA LYS A 194 -4.85 -2.01 -8.12
C LYS A 194 -4.85 -0.80 -7.19
N GLU A 195 -3.92 0.14 -7.37
CA GLU A 195 -3.90 1.38 -6.60
C GLU A 195 -5.23 2.14 -6.72
N ILE A 196 -5.75 2.27 -7.95
CA ILE A 196 -7.03 2.94 -8.20
C ILE A 196 -8.20 2.14 -7.62
N TYR A 197 -8.19 0.82 -7.70
CA TYR A 197 -9.20 -0.02 -7.07
C TYR A 197 -9.23 0.22 -5.55
N PHE A 198 -8.08 0.24 -4.87
CA PHE A 198 -8.05 0.47 -3.42
C PHE A 198 -8.52 1.88 -3.02
N LEU A 199 -8.34 2.87 -3.90
CA LEU A 199 -8.90 4.20 -3.76
C LEU A 199 -10.43 4.17 -3.67
N ILE A 200 -11.07 3.39 -4.55
CA ILE A 200 -12.52 3.39 -4.75
C ILE A 200 -13.21 2.12 -4.22
N LYS A 201 -12.51 1.26 -3.49
CA LYS A 201 -12.99 -0.09 -3.09
C LYS A 201 -14.29 -0.09 -2.28
N THR A 202 -14.64 1.03 -1.67
CA THR A 202 -15.90 1.21 -0.93
C THR A 202 -17.10 1.42 -1.85
N LYS A 203 -16.87 1.73 -3.14
CA LYS A 203 -17.87 2.03 -4.16
C LYS A 203 -17.97 0.94 -5.24
N VAL A 204 -16.95 0.11 -5.40
CA VAL A 204 -16.89 -0.88 -6.49
C VAL A 204 -16.60 -2.29 -5.99
N LYS A 205 -17.00 -3.28 -6.79
CA LYS A 205 -16.62 -4.68 -6.57
C LYS A 205 -15.20 -4.95 -7.12
N PRO A 206 -14.44 -5.87 -6.52
CA PRO A 206 -13.13 -6.27 -7.03
C PRO A 206 -13.20 -6.83 -8.46
N PHE A 207 -12.13 -6.62 -9.22
CA PHE A 207 -11.92 -7.16 -10.57
C PHE A 207 -12.99 -6.78 -11.61
N ARG A 208 -13.64 -5.63 -11.43
CA ARG A 208 -14.69 -5.11 -12.32
C ARG A 208 -14.30 -3.85 -13.10
N TYR A 209 -13.00 -3.60 -13.29
CA TYR A 209 -12.52 -2.55 -14.20
C TYR A 209 -12.94 -2.86 -15.63
N GLY A 210 -13.56 -1.92 -16.33
CA GLY A 210 -14.15 -2.11 -17.65
C GLY A 210 -15.62 -2.54 -17.64
N GLU A 211 -16.13 -3.03 -16.51
CA GLU A 211 -17.54 -3.42 -16.34
C GLU A 211 -18.32 -2.45 -15.46
N SER A 212 -17.75 -2.03 -14.32
CA SER A 212 -18.43 -1.16 -13.33
C SER A 212 -17.79 0.21 -13.19
N TRP A 213 -16.51 0.31 -13.52
CA TRP A 213 -15.77 1.57 -13.53
C TRP A 213 -14.68 1.54 -14.60
N ILE A 214 -14.35 2.70 -15.14
CA ILE A 214 -13.31 2.89 -16.15
C ILE A 214 -12.48 4.13 -15.84
N LEU A 215 -11.30 4.20 -16.45
CA LEU A 215 -10.52 5.43 -16.55
C LEU A 215 -10.64 5.97 -17.97
N ARG A 216 -11.02 7.24 -18.08
CA ARG A 216 -11.04 7.98 -19.34
C ARG A 216 -9.94 9.04 -19.33
N ASP A 217 -9.12 9.05 -20.36
CA ASP A 217 -8.16 10.11 -20.57
C ASP A 217 -8.91 11.40 -20.99
N GLU A 218 -8.69 12.48 -20.25
CA GLU A 218 -9.43 13.73 -20.45
C GLU A 218 -9.09 14.39 -21.80
N SER A 219 -7.82 14.31 -22.21
CA SER A 219 -7.33 14.98 -23.42
C SER A 219 -7.85 14.33 -24.70
N SER A 220 -7.84 13.00 -24.74
CA SER A 220 -8.24 12.20 -25.90
C SER A 220 -9.70 11.76 -25.84
N ARG A 221 -10.35 11.87 -24.68
CA ARG A 221 -11.69 11.31 -24.37
C ARG A 221 -11.77 9.79 -24.52
N THR A 222 -10.65 9.10 -24.67
CA THR A 222 -10.60 7.65 -24.87
C THR A 222 -10.59 6.90 -23.54
N ILE A 223 -11.16 5.69 -23.55
CA ILE A 223 -11.14 4.78 -22.41
C ILE A 223 -9.81 4.04 -22.39
N ILE A 224 -9.13 4.01 -21.24
CA ILE A 224 -7.94 3.20 -21.04
C ILE A 224 -8.35 1.73 -20.96
N LYS A 225 -8.13 0.95 -22.02
CA LYS A 225 -8.57 -0.45 -22.07
C LYS A 225 -7.56 -1.38 -21.41
N SER A 226 -8.03 -2.24 -20.52
CA SER A 226 -7.24 -3.38 -20.04
C SER A 226 -7.16 -4.50 -21.08
N SER A 227 -6.19 -5.39 -20.92
CA SER A 227 -6.05 -6.61 -21.73
C SER A 227 -7.34 -7.42 -21.73
N ARG A 228 -8.02 -7.52 -20.58
CA ARG A 228 -9.36 -8.11 -20.50
C ARG A 228 -10.34 -7.45 -21.47
N MET A 229 -10.48 -6.12 -21.42
CA MET A 229 -11.40 -5.39 -22.30
C MET A 229 -11.07 -5.53 -23.80
N ILE A 230 -9.85 -5.91 -24.14
CA ILE A 230 -9.40 -6.12 -25.52
C ILE A 230 -9.66 -7.56 -25.98
N TYR A 231 -9.42 -8.55 -25.10
CA TYR A 231 -9.31 -9.96 -25.49
C TYR A 231 -10.36 -10.90 -24.87
N GLY A 232 -11.19 -10.48 -23.90
CA GLY A 232 -12.14 -11.40 -23.24
C GLY A 232 -13.25 -10.76 -22.38
N ASN A 233 -14.29 -11.54 -22.07
CA ASN A 233 -15.51 -11.05 -21.40
C ASN A 233 -15.79 -11.71 -20.03
N THR A 234 -14.86 -12.50 -19.49
CA THR A 234 -15.03 -13.14 -18.16
C THR A 234 -14.65 -12.20 -17.02
N TRP A 235 -15.64 -11.82 -16.22
CA TRP A 235 -15.46 -10.94 -15.06
C TRP A 235 -15.33 -11.71 -13.74
N GLY A 236 -14.81 -11.05 -12.70
CA GLY A 236 -14.80 -11.58 -11.33
C GLY A 236 -13.62 -12.48 -10.97
N ARG A 237 -12.63 -12.62 -11.85
CA ARG A 237 -11.30 -13.19 -11.53
C ARG A 237 -10.23 -12.13 -11.69
N GLU A 238 -9.08 -12.33 -11.07
CA GLU A 238 -7.90 -11.50 -11.35
C GLU A 238 -7.31 -11.90 -12.71
N GLU A 239 -6.97 -10.91 -13.52
CA GLU A 239 -6.31 -11.12 -14.81
C GLU A 239 -5.33 -9.96 -15.01
N PRO A 240 -4.07 -10.14 -14.60
CA PRO A 240 -3.10 -9.06 -14.60
C PRO A 240 -2.81 -8.55 -16.01
N ASP A 241 -2.84 -7.23 -16.17
CA ASP A 241 -2.32 -6.56 -17.37
C ASP A 241 -0.89 -6.08 -17.12
N THR A 242 0.07 -6.86 -17.62
CA THR A 242 1.51 -6.61 -17.41
C THR A 242 2.10 -5.56 -18.35
N ARG A 243 1.31 -4.95 -19.23
CA ARG A 243 1.77 -3.88 -20.11
C ARG A 243 2.24 -2.67 -19.29
N PRO A 244 3.35 -2.01 -19.66
CA PRO A 244 3.69 -0.69 -19.13
C PRO A 244 2.56 0.32 -19.35
N LEU A 245 2.43 1.31 -18.46
CA LEU A 245 1.36 2.32 -18.51
C LEU A 245 1.26 3.00 -19.89
N ARG A 246 2.40 3.35 -20.50
CA ARG A 246 2.46 3.95 -21.84
C ARG A 246 1.84 3.05 -22.92
N GLN A 247 2.05 1.73 -22.84
CA GLN A 247 1.44 0.79 -23.78
C GLN A 247 -0.05 0.55 -23.52
N ALA A 248 -0.51 0.78 -22.28
CA ALA A 248 -1.93 0.81 -21.95
C ALA A 248 -2.63 2.12 -22.38
N GLY A 249 -1.88 3.11 -22.86
CA GLY A 249 -2.39 4.41 -23.30
C GLY A 249 -2.32 5.51 -22.24
N ILE A 250 -1.69 5.25 -21.09
CA ILE A 250 -1.48 6.24 -20.04
C ILE A 250 -0.12 6.90 -20.26
N ASN A 251 -0.16 8.14 -20.73
CA ASN A 251 1.05 8.95 -20.92
C ASN A 251 1.34 9.80 -19.68
N VAL A 252 2.60 10.19 -19.58
CA VAL A 252 3.04 11.22 -18.63
C VAL A 252 2.26 12.52 -18.86
N GLY A 253 1.82 13.15 -17.77
CA GLY A 253 0.98 14.34 -17.77
C GLY A 253 -0.50 14.06 -18.03
N ALA A 254 -0.90 12.80 -18.25
CA ALA A 254 -2.30 12.47 -18.49
C ALA A 254 -3.16 12.76 -17.25
N ILE A 255 -4.36 13.28 -17.50
CA ILE A 255 -5.43 13.40 -16.50
C ILE A 255 -6.46 12.33 -16.83
N LEU A 256 -6.66 11.39 -15.91
CA LEU A 256 -7.58 10.28 -16.04
C LEU A 256 -8.79 10.53 -15.14
N THR A 257 -9.97 10.65 -15.74
CA THR A 257 -11.23 10.76 -14.99
C THR A 257 -11.77 9.38 -14.67
N LEU A 258 -12.19 9.18 -13.43
CA LEU A 258 -12.83 7.95 -12.98
C LEU A 258 -14.34 8.03 -13.22
N GLU A 259 -14.88 7.10 -14.00
CA GLU A 259 -16.29 7.07 -14.38
C GLU A 259 -16.94 5.75 -13.99
N SER A 260 -18.20 5.80 -13.53
CA SER A 260 -19.02 4.60 -13.39
C SER A 260 -19.53 4.16 -14.74
N VAL A 261 -19.39 2.87 -15.04
CA VAL A 261 -20.07 2.27 -16.19
C VAL A 261 -21.48 1.92 -15.73
N SER A 262 -22.38 2.90 -15.81
CA SER A 262 -23.81 2.62 -15.81
C SER A 262 -24.08 1.82 -17.08
N ASN A 263 -24.73 0.65 -16.98
CA ASN A 263 -25.12 -0.18 -18.12
C ASN A 263 -25.40 0.70 -19.35
N ILE A 264 -24.56 0.57 -20.38
CA ILE A 264 -25.05 0.80 -21.74
C ILE A 264 -26.22 -0.18 -21.83
N GLY A 265 -27.44 0.36 -21.90
CA GLY A 265 -28.69 -0.40 -21.81
C GLY A 265 -28.75 -1.60 -22.74
#